data_AF-A0A2W1J9V7-F1
#
_entry.id   AF-A0A2W1J9V7-F1
#
_cell.length_a   1.000
_cell.length_b   1.000
_cell.length_c   1.000
_cell.angle_alpha   90.00
_cell.angle_beta   90.00
_cell.angle_gamma   90.00
#
_symmetry.space_group_name_H-M   'P 1'
#
loop_
_entity.id
_entity.type
_entity.pdbx_description
1 polymer ?
#
loop_
_entity_poly.entity_id
_entity_poly.type
_entity_poly.pdbx_seq_one_letter_code
_entity_poly.pdbx_strand_id
1 'polypeptide(L)'
;MKKTFLAIAVVSTLLVACGANSNEQATQSSSNGSSAPIAQTEANAESNRDSQDHSERSGTNPVKASEDIHLVSPESGELPMGDAEIVVHIEQENLTPEDVSADVSMPMAGEADMTSLAIIEPGDEAKQFKIKTNFGMAGSWTMEVKAKDAEPATLAFNVK
;
A
#
# COMPACT_ATOMS: atom_id res chain seq x y z
N MET A 1 45.89 4.97 7.36
CA MET A 1 46.25 3.56 7.04
C MET A 1 46.16 2.72 8.29
N LYS A 2 45.21 1.78 8.35
CA LYS A 2 45.25 0.55 9.15
C LYS A 2 44.04 -0.27 8.73
N LYS A 3 44.31 -1.32 7.97
CA LYS A 3 43.37 -2.28 7.40
C LYS A 3 43.08 -3.31 8.49
N THR A 4 41.81 -3.56 8.79
CA THR A 4 41.41 -4.75 9.57
C THR A 4 40.61 -5.67 8.67
N PHE A 5 41.09 -6.90 8.62
CA PHE A 5 40.67 -7.99 7.77
C PHE A 5 39.35 -8.61 8.24
N LEU A 6 38.46 -8.84 7.27
CA LEU A 6 37.74 -10.07 6.94
C LEU A 6 37.53 -11.13 8.05
N ALA A 7 36.27 -11.47 8.32
CA ALA A 7 35.87 -12.82 8.71
C ALA A 7 34.52 -13.16 8.05
N ILE A 8 34.61 -14.00 7.02
CA ILE A 8 33.49 -14.64 6.32
C ILE A 8 33.11 -15.87 7.15
N ALA A 9 31.86 -15.95 7.60
CA ALA A 9 31.28 -17.19 8.09
C ALA A 9 30.15 -17.61 7.13
N VAL A 10 30.49 -18.53 6.23
CA VAL A 10 29.53 -19.30 5.42
C VAL A 10 28.96 -20.38 6.32
N VAL A 11 27.65 -20.37 6.55
CA VAL A 11 26.90 -21.58 6.92
C VAL A 11 25.63 -21.62 6.08
N SER A 12 25.72 -22.37 4.98
CA SER A 12 24.57 -22.83 4.21
C SER A 12 23.84 -23.93 4.97
N THR A 13 22.52 -23.87 5.02
CA THR A 13 21.68 -25.06 4.82
C THR A 13 20.41 -24.66 4.07
N LEU A 14 20.32 -25.12 2.82
CA LEU A 14 19.08 -25.21 2.05
C LEU A 14 18.16 -26.23 2.74
N LEU A 15 16.89 -25.88 2.93
CA LEU A 15 15.81 -26.85 2.89
C LEU A 15 14.74 -26.37 1.90
N VAL A 16 14.81 -26.96 0.71
CA VAL A 16 13.76 -26.99 -0.30
C VAL A 16 12.74 -28.03 0.16
N ALA A 17 11.50 -27.60 0.42
CA ALA A 17 10.36 -28.50 0.48
C ALA A 17 9.42 -28.15 -0.67
N CYS A 18 9.60 -28.85 -1.79
CA CYS A 18 8.59 -29.00 -2.82
C CYS A 18 7.43 -29.83 -2.26
N GLY A 19 6.28 -29.19 -2.05
CA GLY A 19 5.00 -29.87 -1.89
C GLY A 19 4.15 -29.62 -3.13
N ALA A 20 4.39 -30.39 -4.19
CA ALA A 20 3.48 -30.47 -5.32
C ALA A 20 2.35 -31.44 -4.96
N ASN A 21 1.11 -30.97 -4.96
CA ASN A 21 -0.07 -31.83 -4.99
C ASN A 21 -0.89 -31.45 -6.22
N SER A 22 -0.74 -32.25 -7.28
CA SER A 22 -1.63 -32.29 -8.44
C SER A 22 -2.60 -33.46 -8.24
N ASN A 23 -3.91 -33.18 -8.32
CA ASN A 23 -4.93 -34.06 -8.87
C ASN A 23 -6.23 -33.22 -9.01
N GLU A 24 -6.55 -32.73 -10.20
CA GLU A 24 -7.36 -33.42 -11.22
C GLU A 24 -8.85 -33.56 -10.85
N GLN A 25 -9.64 -32.69 -11.48
CA GLN A 25 -10.81 -33.01 -12.30
C GLN A 25 -12.02 -33.71 -11.64
N ALA A 26 -13.14 -32.98 -11.60
CA ALA A 26 -14.46 -33.55 -11.86
C ALA A 26 -15.28 -32.59 -12.72
N THR A 27 -15.47 -33.03 -13.96
CA THR A 27 -16.30 -32.47 -15.02
C THR A 27 -17.78 -32.88 -14.81
N GLN A 28 -18.67 -32.18 -15.53
CA GLN A 28 -20.06 -32.56 -15.89
C GLN A 28 -21.11 -32.30 -14.81
N SER A 29 -22.15 -31.52 -15.06
CA SER A 29 -23.30 -31.76 -15.95
C SER A 29 -24.28 -30.58 -15.71
N SER A 30 -25.21 -30.14 -16.54
CA SER A 30 -25.76 -30.53 -17.85
C SER A 30 -26.76 -29.43 -18.26
N SER A 31 -27.02 -29.33 -19.58
CA SER A 31 -28.34 -29.08 -20.22
C SER A 31 -29.21 -27.93 -19.71
N ASN A 32 -29.75 -27.01 -20.51
CA ASN A 32 -30.53 -27.23 -21.72
C ASN A 32 -30.84 -25.85 -22.35
N GLY A 33 -30.84 -25.75 -23.68
CA GLY A 33 -31.34 -24.57 -24.37
C GLY A 33 -32.88 -24.52 -24.39
N SER A 34 -33.44 -23.32 -24.59
CA SER A 34 -34.53 -23.11 -25.55
C SER A 34 -34.80 -21.63 -25.80
N SER A 35 -34.77 -21.28 -27.08
CA SER A 35 -35.63 -20.32 -27.80
C SER A 35 -35.39 -18.81 -27.69
N ALA A 36 -35.08 -18.25 -28.87
CA ALA A 36 -34.95 -16.86 -29.29
C ALA A 36 -36.33 -16.16 -29.48
N PRO A 37 -36.44 -15.06 -30.27
CA PRO A 37 -35.87 -13.70 -30.12
C PRO A 37 -36.99 -12.64 -30.12
N ILE A 38 -36.77 -11.44 -29.57
CA ILE A 38 -37.60 -10.29 -29.97
C ILE A 38 -36.87 -8.95 -29.90
N ALA A 39 -36.86 -8.32 -31.09
CA ALA A 39 -37.03 -6.90 -31.37
C ALA A 39 -36.02 -5.86 -30.85
N GLN A 40 -35.38 -5.26 -31.84
CA GLN A 40 -34.69 -3.98 -31.88
C GLN A 40 -35.45 -2.86 -31.15
N THR A 41 -34.72 -2.00 -30.45
CA THR A 41 -35.01 -0.57 -30.45
C THR A 41 -33.67 0.17 -30.42
N GLU A 42 -33.37 0.77 -31.56
CA GLU A 42 -32.35 1.80 -31.72
C GLU A 42 -32.77 3.02 -30.90
N ALA A 43 -31.88 3.48 -30.01
CA ALA A 43 -31.89 4.86 -29.56
C ALA A 43 -30.47 5.40 -29.70
N ASN A 44 -30.38 6.33 -30.63
CA ASN A 44 -29.24 7.05 -31.14
C ASN A 44 -28.52 7.85 -30.03
N ALA A 45 -27.25 8.10 -30.33
CA ALA A 45 -26.23 8.81 -29.58
C ALA A 45 -26.66 10.16 -29.01
N GLU A 46 -26.17 10.44 -27.81
CA GLU A 46 -25.53 11.72 -27.52
C GLU A 46 -24.33 11.48 -26.61
N SER A 47 -23.18 11.28 -27.27
CA SER A 47 -21.86 11.22 -26.66
C SER A 47 -21.46 12.65 -26.25
N ASN A 48 -21.90 13.09 -25.07
CA ASN A 48 -21.35 14.27 -24.44
C ASN A 48 -19.95 13.93 -23.88
N ARG A 49 -18.94 14.13 -24.73
CA ARG A 49 -17.55 14.28 -24.34
C ARG A 49 -17.42 15.62 -23.63
N ASP A 50 -17.60 15.62 -22.32
CA ASP A 50 -16.94 16.58 -21.46
C ASP A 50 -15.85 15.80 -20.72
N SER A 51 -14.74 15.59 -21.41
CA SER A 51 -13.50 15.13 -20.79
C SER A 51 -12.97 16.31 -19.99
N GLN A 52 -13.49 16.42 -18.77
CA GLN A 52 -13.00 17.31 -17.74
C GLN A 52 -11.54 16.91 -17.48
N ASP A 53 -10.64 17.73 -18.02
CA ASP A 53 -9.21 17.72 -17.78
C ASP A 53 -8.98 17.96 -16.27
N HIS A 54 -9.04 16.89 -15.50
CA HIS A 54 -8.43 16.82 -14.18
C HIS A 54 -6.97 16.41 -14.37
N SER A 55 -6.19 17.33 -14.94
CA SER A 55 -4.76 17.39 -14.62
C SER A 55 -4.61 17.90 -13.18
N GLU A 56 -5.04 17.07 -12.22
CA GLU A 56 -4.63 17.21 -10.84
C GLU A 56 -3.16 16.78 -10.77
N ARG A 57 -2.32 17.80 -10.81
CA ARG A 57 -0.89 17.78 -10.49
C ARG A 57 -0.58 16.72 -9.43
N SER A 58 0.08 15.65 -9.87
CA SER A 58 0.69 14.62 -9.02
C SER A 58 1.55 15.27 -7.93
N GLY A 59 1.20 14.99 -6.69
CA GLY A 59 1.93 15.38 -5.50
C GLY A 59 1.10 14.97 -4.29
N THR A 60 1.61 14.03 -3.52
CA THR A 60 0.95 13.42 -2.36
C THR A 60 0.93 14.41 -1.22
N ASN A 61 0.02 15.38 -1.28
CA ASN A 61 -0.20 16.26 -0.16
C ASN A 61 -0.89 15.46 0.95
N PRO A 62 -0.40 15.52 2.19
CA PRO A 62 -1.06 14.87 3.31
C PRO A 62 -2.51 15.37 3.40
N VAL A 63 -3.45 14.43 3.59
CA VAL A 63 -4.87 14.73 3.79
C VAL A 63 -5.06 15.59 5.03
N LYS A 64 -4.20 15.39 6.04
CA LYS A 64 -4.02 16.28 7.18
C LYS A 64 -2.52 16.48 7.38
N ALA A 65 -2.03 17.67 7.06
CA ALA A 65 -0.64 18.04 7.29
C ALA A 65 -0.33 18.18 8.79
N SER A 66 0.91 17.86 9.16
CA SER A 66 1.54 18.20 10.43
C SER A 66 2.78 19.04 10.13
N GLU A 67 3.12 20.01 10.99
CA GLU A 67 4.38 20.75 10.85
C GLU A 67 5.59 19.87 11.22
N ASP A 68 5.36 18.81 12.01
CA ASP A 68 6.41 17.97 12.56
C ASP A 68 6.67 16.70 11.75
N ILE A 69 5.70 16.23 10.94
CA ILE A 69 5.77 14.93 10.26
C ILE A 69 5.65 15.12 8.75
N HIS A 70 6.68 14.68 8.02
CA HIS A 70 6.81 14.86 6.57
C HIS A 70 7.01 13.51 5.87
N LEU A 71 6.31 13.29 4.77
CA LEU A 71 6.54 12.13 3.90
C LEU A 71 7.85 12.33 3.12
N VAL A 72 8.77 11.37 3.23
CA VAL A 72 10.03 11.33 2.49
C VAL A 72 9.92 10.39 1.28
N SER A 73 9.29 9.22 1.47
CA SER A 73 9.14 8.23 0.41
C SER A 73 7.87 7.39 0.60
N PRO A 74 7.12 7.05 -0.46
CA PRO A 74 7.37 7.43 -1.86
C PRO A 74 6.97 8.88 -2.15
N GLU A 75 7.77 9.60 -2.93
CA GLU A 75 7.46 10.98 -3.35
C GLU A 75 6.20 11.07 -4.23
N SER A 76 5.89 10.00 -4.97
CA SER A 76 4.74 9.93 -5.87
C SER A 76 3.43 9.65 -5.15
N GLY A 77 3.47 9.11 -3.93
CA GLY A 77 2.32 8.56 -3.20
C GLY A 77 1.67 7.36 -3.86
N GLU A 78 2.35 6.76 -4.85
CA GLU A 78 1.94 5.50 -5.44
C GLU A 78 2.74 4.37 -4.80
N LEU A 79 2.03 3.32 -4.39
CA LEU A 79 2.62 2.15 -3.75
C LEU A 79 2.20 0.88 -4.52
N PRO A 80 3.06 -0.15 -4.58
CA PRO A 80 2.67 -1.44 -5.12
C PRO A 80 1.75 -2.17 -4.14
N MET A 81 0.89 -3.05 -4.66
CA MET A 81 0.30 -4.11 -3.85
C MET A 81 1.38 -5.02 -3.22
N GLY A 82 1.03 -5.62 -2.09
CA GLY A 82 1.94 -6.44 -1.30
C GLY A 82 2.82 -5.60 -0.38
N ASP A 83 4.07 -6.02 -0.19
CA ASP A 83 4.99 -5.36 0.74
C ASP A 83 5.38 -3.96 0.24
N ALA A 84 5.26 -2.99 1.14
CA ALA A 84 5.58 -1.60 0.88
C ALA A 84 6.39 -1.00 2.04
N GLU A 85 7.32 -0.11 1.68
CA GLU A 85 8.08 0.69 2.64
C GLU A 85 7.74 2.17 2.43
N ILE A 86 7.37 2.83 3.53
CA ILE A 86 7.10 4.27 3.57
C ILE A 86 8.13 4.88 4.52
N VAL A 87 8.73 5.99 4.14
CA VAL A 87 9.70 6.70 4.97
C VAL A 87 9.12 8.06 5.32
N VAL A 88 9.13 8.37 6.62
CA VAL A 88 8.70 9.67 7.14
C VAL A 88 9.84 10.32 7.90
N HIS A 89 9.93 11.65 7.83
CA HIS A 89 10.79 12.47 8.66
C HIS A 89 9.97 13.11 9.77
N ILE A 90 10.48 13.07 11.01
CA ILE A 90 9.82 13.65 12.17
C ILE A 90 10.77 14.65 12.84
N GLU A 91 10.41 15.93 12.90
CA GLU A 91 11.30 17.02 13.34
C GLU A 91 11.80 16.87 14.79
N GLN A 92 11.05 16.14 15.61
CA GLN A 92 11.38 15.88 17.01
C GLN A 92 12.65 15.03 17.17
N GLU A 93 13.49 15.40 18.12
CA GLU A 93 14.75 14.73 18.40
C GLU A 93 14.60 13.56 19.38
N ASN A 94 15.52 12.59 19.30
CA ASN A 94 15.64 11.46 20.23
C ASN A 94 14.41 10.54 20.31
N LEU A 95 13.60 10.50 19.25
CA LEU A 95 12.52 9.53 19.12
C LEU A 95 13.09 8.13 18.84
N THR A 96 12.45 7.13 19.42
CA THR A 96 12.67 5.72 19.12
C THR A 96 11.45 5.14 18.40
N PRO A 97 11.55 3.96 17.74
CA PRO A 97 10.40 3.37 17.04
C PRO A 97 9.16 3.13 17.91
N GLU A 98 9.34 2.94 19.22
CA GLU A 98 8.25 2.77 20.21
C GLU A 98 7.53 4.08 20.56
N ASP A 99 8.13 5.23 20.25
CA ASP A 99 7.51 6.56 20.39
C ASP A 99 6.69 6.99 19.16
N VAL A 100 6.68 6.17 18.10
CA VAL A 100 5.97 6.43 16.86
C VAL A 100 4.93 5.32 16.64
N SER A 101 3.74 5.68 16.17
CA SER A 101 2.71 4.74 15.73
C SER A 101 2.23 5.10 14.33
N ALA A 102 1.76 4.08 13.60
CA ALA A 102 1.22 4.23 12.26
C ALA A 102 -0.01 3.33 12.11
N ASP A 103 -1.13 3.92 11.74
CA ASP A 103 -2.39 3.22 11.50
C ASP A 103 -2.73 3.32 10.02
N VAL A 104 -2.68 2.17 9.33
CA VAL A 104 -2.90 2.08 7.88
C VAL A 104 -4.29 1.53 7.63
N SER A 105 -5.12 2.27 6.89
CA SER A 105 -6.50 1.89 6.62
C SER A 105 -6.99 2.25 5.21
N MET A 106 -8.01 1.53 4.75
CA MET A 106 -8.78 1.81 3.55
C MET A 106 -10.27 1.83 3.92
N PRO A 107 -11.00 2.92 3.62
CA PRO A 107 -12.41 3.01 3.93
C PRO A 107 -13.24 2.05 3.08
N MET A 108 -14.23 1.41 3.70
CA MET A 108 -15.17 0.52 3.01
C MET A 108 -16.60 1.03 3.14
N ALA A 109 -17.38 0.94 2.06
CA ALA A 109 -18.76 1.41 2.05
C ALA A 109 -19.66 0.46 2.85
N GLY A 110 -20.21 0.93 3.98
CA GLY A 110 -21.17 0.17 4.79
C GLY A 110 -20.56 -0.91 5.68
N GLU A 111 -19.23 -1.01 5.70
CA GLU A 111 -18.46 -1.94 6.54
C GLU A 111 -17.39 -1.17 7.36
N ALA A 112 -16.70 -1.86 8.27
CA ALA A 112 -15.57 -1.27 8.97
C ALA A 112 -14.38 -1.08 8.01
N ASP A 113 -13.54 -0.08 8.26
CA ASP A 113 -12.34 0.15 7.46
C ASP A 113 -11.44 -1.08 7.46
N MET A 114 -10.91 -1.40 6.28
CA MET A 114 -9.87 -2.43 6.17
C MET A 114 -8.57 -1.85 6.71
N THR A 115 -7.91 -2.57 7.61
CA THR A 115 -6.62 -2.14 8.16
C THR A 115 -5.48 -3.03 7.71
N SER A 116 -4.28 -2.47 7.71
CA SER A 116 -3.04 -3.20 7.48
C SER A 116 -2.10 -3.05 8.66
N LEU A 117 -1.28 -4.07 8.91
CA LEU A 117 -0.23 -3.99 9.91
C LEU A 117 0.83 -2.97 9.47
N ALA A 118 1.27 -2.15 10.41
CA ALA A 118 2.42 -1.28 10.23
C ALA A 118 3.51 -1.67 11.24
N ILE A 119 4.73 -1.87 10.73
CA ILE A 119 5.93 -2.15 11.53
C ILE A 119 6.85 -0.94 11.39
N ILE A 120 7.28 -0.38 12.52
CA ILE A 120 8.11 0.81 12.55
C ILE A 120 9.54 0.42 12.90
N GLU A 121 10.47 0.90 12.08
CA GLU A 121 11.90 0.74 12.23
C GLU A 121 12.60 2.10 12.14
N PRO A 122 13.83 2.24 12.67
CA PRO A 122 14.66 3.40 12.40
C PRO A 122 14.90 3.54 10.89
N GLY A 123 14.86 4.77 10.39
CA GLY A 123 15.25 5.09 9.01
C GLY A 123 16.76 5.09 8.81
N ASP A 124 17.18 5.31 7.57
CA ASP A 124 18.59 5.36 7.19
C ASP A 124 19.29 6.66 7.66
N GLU A 125 18.50 7.72 7.90
CA GLU A 125 18.97 9.01 8.40
C GLU A 125 18.37 9.34 9.78
N ALA A 126 19.04 10.24 10.51
CA ALA A 126 18.49 10.76 11.75
C ALA A 126 17.10 11.37 11.52
N LYS A 127 16.22 11.20 12.51
CA LYS A 127 14.82 11.67 12.48
C LYS A 127 13.93 11.01 11.42
N GLN A 128 14.44 10.03 10.67
CA GLN A 128 13.61 9.26 9.75
C GLN A 128 13.15 7.96 10.39
N PHE A 129 11.94 7.55 10.04
CA PHE A 129 11.36 6.27 10.42
C PHE A 129 10.87 5.55 9.18
N LYS A 130 11.19 4.26 9.11
CA LYS A 130 10.69 3.36 8.07
C LYS A 130 9.47 2.63 8.58
N ILE A 131 8.38 2.73 7.85
CA ILE A 131 7.11 2.08 8.13
C ILE A 131 6.92 1.00 7.06
N LYS A 132 7.00 -0.26 7.48
CA LYS A 132 6.75 -1.42 6.63
C LYS A 132 5.31 -1.88 6.80
N THR A 133 4.63 -2.10 5.68
CA THR A 133 3.25 -2.57 5.66
C THR A 133 3.03 -3.51 4.48
N ASN A 134 1.88 -4.17 4.44
CA ASN A 134 1.49 -5.04 3.33
C ASN A 134 0.08 -4.69 2.84
N PHE A 135 -0.05 -4.20 1.60
CA PHE A 135 -1.34 -3.86 1.02
C PHE A 135 -1.95 -5.05 0.29
N GLY A 136 -2.98 -5.64 0.88
CA GLY A 136 -3.68 -6.78 0.29
C GLY A 136 -4.58 -6.45 -0.91
N MET A 137 -4.88 -5.16 -1.13
CA MET A 137 -5.76 -4.70 -2.21
C MET A 137 -5.29 -3.36 -2.78
N ALA A 138 -5.49 -3.18 -4.10
CA ALA A 138 -5.32 -1.91 -4.78
C ALA A 138 -6.43 -0.91 -4.39
N GLY A 139 -6.12 0.39 -4.50
CA GLY A 139 -7.04 1.49 -4.23
C GLY A 139 -6.45 2.54 -3.30
N SER A 140 -7.31 3.44 -2.83
CA SER A 140 -6.91 4.54 -1.94
C SER A 140 -6.76 4.07 -0.50
N TRP A 141 -5.56 4.19 0.04
CA TRP A 141 -5.23 3.94 1.43
C TRP A 141 -4.84 5.23 2.13
N THR A 142 -5.08 5.29 3.43
CA THR A 142 -4.59 6.35 4.32
C THR A 142 -3.71 5.76 5.40
N MET A 143 -2.72 6.53 5.84
CA MET A 143 -1.91 6.22 7.01
C MET A 143 -1.92 7.40 7.97
N GLU A 144 -2.41 7.20 9.18
CA GLU A 144 -2.23 8.14 10.27
C GLU A 144 -0.91 7.84 10.97
N VAL A 145 0.01 8.81 10.98
CA VAL A 145 1.29 8.71 11.68
C VAL A 145 1.24 9.64 12.89
N LYS A 146 1.61 9.11 14.04
CA LYS A 146 1.65 9.85 15.30
C LYS A 146 2.98 9.62 16.00
N ALA A 147 3.67 10.70 16.34
CA ALA A 147 4.78 10.66 17.26
C ALA A 147 4.34 11.12 18.66
N LYS A 148 5.07 10.67 19.66
CA LYS A 148 4.90 11.09 21.04
C LYS A 148 5.00 12.62 21.17
N ASP A 149 3.97 13.21 21.78
CA ASP A 149 3.86 14.66 22.02
C ASP A 149 3.78 15.52 20.73
N ALA A 150 3.52 14.93 19.57
CA ALA A 150 3.32 15.63 18.29
C ALA A 150 1.87 15.53 17.78
N GLU A 151 1.48 16.45 16.90
CA GLU A 151 0.21 16.33 16.20
C GLU A 151 0.26 15.21 15.14
N PRO A 152 -0.78 14.36 15.03
CA PRO A 152 -0.81 13.31 14.02
C PRO A 152 -0.93 13.89 12.61
N ALA A 153 -0.24 13.27 11.66
CA ALA A 153 -0.36 13.53 10.23
C ALA A 153 -1.15 12.40 9.56
N THR A 154 -1.98 12.75 8.57
CA THR A 154 -2.66 11.76 7.73
C THR A 154 -2.10 11.83 6.32
N LEU A 155 -1.49 10.74 5.88
CA LEU A 155 -0.92 10.56 4.55
C LEU A 155 -1.90 9.74 3.70
N ALA A 156 -2.06 10.07 2.42
CA ALA A 156 -2.85 9.26 1.49
C ALA A 156 -1.94 8.63 0.43
N PHE A 157 -2.26 7.40 0.06
CA PHE A 157 -1.53 6.66 -0.96
C PHE A 157 -2.51 5.98 -1.91
N ASN A 158 -2.10 5.83 -3.16
CA ASN A 158 -2.81 5.01 -4.12
C ASN A 158 -2.02 3.72 -4.37
N VAL A 159 -2.60 2.59 -4.02
CA VAL A 159 -2.00 1.27 -4.21
C VAL A 159 -2.42 0.69 -5.55
N LYS A 160 -1.46 0.18 -6.34
CA LYS A 160 -1.66 -0.38 -7.68
C LYS A 160 -1.09 -1.79 -7.85
#